data_AF-A0A9D2MDX5-F1
#
_entry.id   AF-A0A9D2MDX5-F1
#
_cell.length_a   1.000
_cell.length_b   1.000
_cell.length_c   1.000
_cell.angle_alpha   90.00
_cell.angle_beta   90.00
_cell.angle_gamma   90.00
#
_symmetry.space_group_name_H-M   'P 1'
#
loop_
_entity.id
_entity.type
_entity.pdbx_description
1 polymer ?
#
loop_
_entity_poly.entity_id
_entity_poly.type
_entity_poly.pdbx_seq_one_letter_code
_entity_poly.pdbx_strand_id
1 'polypeptide(L)' 'MSPTIDLLYDYFVGYPDPERWPEELRDNPVAGHSRYAFAEGFRLGVLLMLESAAGELLRP' A
#
# COMPACT_ATOMS: atom_id res chain seq x y z
N MET A 1 11.37 -5.44 -13.09
CA MET A 1 11.11 -4.63 -11.88
C MET A 1 12.05 -5.08 -10.78
N SER A 2 12.21 -4.31 -9.70
CA SER A 2 13.08 -4.71 -8.58
C SER A 2 12.41 -5.85 -7.81
N PRO A 3 13.08 -6.99 -7.54
CA PRO A 3 12.50 -8.11 -6.80
C PRO A 3 11.95 -7.71 -5.42
N THR A 4 12.59 -6.73 -4.77
CA THR A 4 12.12 -6.17 -3.50
C THR A 4 10.77 -5.47 -3.65
N ILE A 5 10.55 -4.76 -4.75
CA ILE A 5 9.28 -4.07 -5.00
C ILE A 5 8.17 -5.07 -5.24
N ASP A 6 8.44 -6.15 -5.99
CA ASP A 6 7.46 -7.20 -6.24
C ASP A 6 7.05 -7.89 -4.92
N LEU A 7 8.01 -8.23 -4.06
CA LEU A 7 7.73 -8.80 -2.73
C LEU A 7 6.91 -7.87 -1.83
N LEU A 8 7.23 -6.58 -1.82
CA LEU A 8 6.47 -5.60 -1.03
C LEU A 8 5.06 -5.45 -1.59
N TYR A 9 4.90 -5.42 -2.91
CA TYR A 9 3.58 -5.35 -3.53
C TYR A 9 2.73 -6.58 -3.17
N ASP A 10 3.27 -7.78 -3.29
CA ASP A 10 2.56 -9.01 -2.96
C ASP A 10 2.20 -9.09 -1.47
N TYR A 11 3.07 -8.60 -0.59
CA TYR A 11 2.81 -8.58 0.86
C TYR A 11 1.74 -7.58 1.27
N PHE A 12 1.78 -6.35 0.73
CA PHE A 12 0.90 -5.25 1.15
C PHE A 12 -0.41 -5.19 0.37
N VAL A 13 -0.36 -5.43 -0.94
CA VAL A 13 -1.53 -5.33 -1.82
C VAL A 13 -2.10 -6.72 -2.11
N GLY A 14 -1.23 -7.67 -2.45
CA GLY A 14 -1.61 -9.05 -2.75
C GLY A 14 -2.55 -9.18 -3.95
N TYR A 15 -3.26 -10.31 -4.02
CA TYR A 15 -4.21 -10.57 -5.10
C TYR A 15 -5.46 -9.68 -5.00
N PRO A 16 -6.09 -9.32 -6.14
CA PRO A 16 -7.36 -8.62 -6.19
C PRO A 16 -8.44 -9.26 -5.30
N ASP A 17 -8.94 -8.50 -4.32
CA ASP A 17 -10.01 -8.87 -3.40
C ASP A 17 -11.11 -7.78 -3.42
N PRO A 18 -12.24 -8.01 -4.12
CA PRO A 18 -13.32 -7.03 -4.27
C PRO A 18 -13.92 -6.55 -2.94
N GLU A 19 -13.86 -7.35 -1.87
CA GLU A 19 -14.38 -6.96 -0.57
C GLU A 19 -13.60 -5.80 0.06
N ARG A 20 -12.35 -5.59 -0.37
CA ARG A 20 -11.48 -4.48 0.09
C ARG A 20 -11.66 -3.21 -0.72
N TRP A 21 -12.43 -3.23 -1.80
CA TRP A 21 -12.61 -2.07 -2.67
C TRP A 21 -13.82 -1.25 -2.22
N PRO A 22 -13.86 0.04 -2.58
CA PRO A 22 -15.09 0.82 -2.48
C PRO A 22 -16.24 0.11 -3.20
N GLU A 23 -17.43 0.14 -2.58
CA GLU A 23 -18.60 -0.62 -3.06
C GLU A 23 -18.93 -0.26 -4.51
N GLU A 24 -18.80 1.02 -4.85
CA GLU A 24 -19.05 1.56 -6.20
C GLU A 24 -18.09 1.02 -7.29
N LEU A 25 -16.98 0.40 -6.89
CA LEU A 25 -15.91 -0.06 -7.79
C LEU A 25 -15.75 -1.59 -7.80
N ARG A 26 -16.59 -2.34 -7.07
CA ARG A 26 -16.49 -3.80 -6.99
C ARG A 26 -16.59 -4.50 -8.35
N ASP A 27 -17.43 -3.96 -9.23
CA ASP A 27 -17.61 -4.48 -10.59
C ASP A 27 -16.58 -3.93 -11.60
N ASN A 28 -15.67 -3.05 -11.15
CA ASN A 28 -14.59 -2.50 -11.96
C ASN A 28 -13.23 -2.87 -11.34
N PRO A 29 -12.70 -4.07 -11.63
CA PRO A 29 -11.53 -4.59 -10.94
C PRO A 29 -10.27 -3.75 -11.15
N VAL A 30 -10.10 -3.16 -12.33
CA VAL A 30 -8.96 -2.27 -12.60
C VAL A 30 -9.05 -1.02 -11.72
N ALA A 31 -10.21 -0.35 -11.68
CA ALA A 31 -10.36 0.86 -10.88
C ALA A 31 -10.31 0.57 -9.37
N GLY A 32 -11.00 -0.48 -8.92
CA GLY A 32 -11.07 -0.90 -7.52
C GLY A 32 -9.69 -1.30 -6.98
N HIS A 33 -9.01 -2.22 -7.66
CA HIS A 33 -7.70 -2.68 -7.23
C HIS A 33 -6.63 -1.58 -7.32
N SER A 34 -6.65 -0.75 -8.37
CA SER A 34 -5.69 0.36 -8.47
C SER A 34 -5.86 1.37 -7.33
N ARG A 35 -7.11 1.71 -6.98
CA ARG A 35 -7.41 2.63 -5.88
C ARG A 35 -7.00 2.05 -4.53
N TYR A 36 -7.26 0.75 -4.32
CA TYR A 36 -6.82 0.03 -3.12
C TYR A 36 -5.29 -0.01 -3.01
N ALA A 37 -4.59 -0.41 -4.08
CA ALA A 37 -3.13 -0.48 -4.11
C ALA A 37 -2.48 0.89 -3.84
N PHE A 38 -3.04 1.96 -4.39
CA PHE A 38 -2.58 3.32 -4.11
C PHE A 38 -2.75 3.69 -2.63
N ALA A 39 -3.91 3.37 -2.02
CA ALA A 39 -4.17 3.67 -0.62
C ALA A 39 -3.21 2.92 0.32
N GLU A 40 -2.97 1.62 0.08
CA GLU A 40 -2.01 0.85 0.87
C GLU A 40 -0.57 1.35 0.68
N GLY A 41 -0.17 1.68 -0.55
CA GLY A 41 1.14 2.27 -0.82
C GLY A 41 1.34 3.62 -0.13
N PHE A 42 0.32 4.47 -0.13
CA PHE A 42 0.36 5.75 0.58
C PHE A 42 0.45 5.57 2.10
N ARG A 43 -0.36 4.65 2.66
CA ARG A 43 -0.33 4.31 4.08
C ARG A 43 1.04 3.82 4.51
N LEU A 44 1.67 2.94 3.73
CA LEU A 44 3.02 2.46 3.97
C LEU A 44 4.04 3.62 3.94
N GLY A 45 3.95 4.49 2.93
CA GLY A 45 4.84 5.66 2.81
C GLY A 45 4.76 6.58 4.04
N VAL A 46 3.55 6.85 4.54
CA VAL A 46 3.35 7.64 5.77
C VAL A 46 3.95 6.95 6.99
N LEU A 47 3.74 5.64 7.15
CA LEU A 47 4.31 4.88 8.27
C LEU A 47 5.84 4.91 8.26
N LEU A 48 6.46 4.68 7.10
CA LEU A 48 7.91 4.74 6.94
C LEU A 48 8.47 6.14 7.20
N MET A 49 7.76 7.19 6.78
CA MET A 49 8.13 8.57 7.06
C MET A 49 8.13 8.84 8.58
N LEU A 50 7.07 8.41 9.28
CA LEU A 50 6.95 8.58 10.73
C LEU A 50 8.03 7.80 11.49
N GLU A 51 8.28 6.54 11.11
CA GLU A 51 9.35 5.73 11.70
C GLU A 51 10.73 6.37 11.48
N SER A 52 10.99 6.89 10.27
CA SER A 52 12.25 7.55 9.96
C SER A 52 12.44 8.82 10.79
N ALA A 53 11.40 9.67 10.87
CA ALA A 53 11.45 10.90 11.65
C ALA A 53 11.58 10.65 13.16
N ALA A 54 10.90 9.63 13.69
CA ALA A 54 11.02 9.22 15.09
C ALA A 54 12.43 8.67 15.38
N GLY A 55 13.00 7.89 14.46
CA GLY A 55 14.36 7.38 14.56
C GLY A 55 15.43 8.48 14.53
N GLU A 56 15.21 9.55 13.77
CA GLU A 56 16.07 10.73 13.78
C GLU A 56 15.96 11.53 15.09
N LEU A 57 14.75 11.69 15.64
CA LEU A 57 14.52 12.40 16.90
C LEU A 57 15.13 11.69 18.11
N LEU A 58 15.23 10.36 18.06
CA LEU A 58 15.76 9.52 19.14
C LEU A 58 17.25 9.18 18.99
N ARG A 59 17.94 9.70 17.95
CA ARG A 59 19.40 9.58 17.84
C ARG A 59 20.08 10.53 18.84
N PRO A 60 21.05 10.04 19.65
CA PRO A 60 21.80 10.87 20.59
C PRO A 60 22.70 11.90 19.90
#